data_AF-A0A8H7FDC6-F1
#
_entry.id   AF-A0A8H7FDC6-F1
#
_cell.length_a   1.000
_cell.length_b   1.000
_cell.length_c   1.000
_cell.angle_alpha   90.00
_cell.angle_beta   90.00
_cell.angle_gamma   90.00
#
_symmetry.space_group_name_H-M   'P 1'
#
loop_
_entity.id
_entity.type
_entity.pdbx_description
1 polymer ?
#
loop_
_entity_poly.entity_id
_entity_poly.type
_entity_poly.pdbx_seq_one_letter_code
_entity_poly.pdbx_strand_id
1 'polypeptide(L)'
;MSVPLLRQLASNRLQCSSSAICRARRWFVAQAATAVTDVPDVKPVTKKPRTRKSKTGEEKPKKVSKSKKLAQDTPRANPLEEAKATKYLEWVKETGAGPLNPDDLERYRPKHVPHNVDSEHYAKEYDKLVNKLCRSWLREQLWDFNVMFDYDPRPFHTKHQLAEFIVERRWNWPRLKDVERAKRERTEISERDGAELLQMSQDYNVHINVTREPLSLRVEGLLPSLKALAEHISAVKKSIVEDIIKVPGGQPVNGDLIQPISRLSGAHVENTTADGVGTEASRTTMLSYLPTSNDSHVTAALAPPKYSLYPFLSPRPLPWTMKTGGAFRIRRVAEWLGVDNQEDTLATGGLAEGKGKIIGIDKQERDLRESLFDKLPPLQGSRTVMAS
;
A
#
# COMPACT_ATOMS: atom_id res chain seq x y z
N MET A 1 -51.36 -52.93 -7.22
CA MET A 1 -51.69 -51.54 -6.84
C MET A 1 -50.45 -50.67 -7.13
N SER A 2 -50.00 -50.43 -8.37
CA SER A 2 -50.54 -49.66 -9.50
C SER A 2 -50.83 -48.18 -9.20
N VAL A 3 -49.82 -47.30 -9.33
CA VAL A 3 -49.87 -45.99 -10.02
C VAL A 3 -48.44 -45.60 -10.48
N PRO A 4 -48.19 -45.20 -11.75
CA PRO A 4 -46.93 -44.67 -12.29
C PRO A 4 -46.97 -43.14 -12.48
N LEU A 5 -45.85 -42.49 -12.84
CA LEU A 5 -45.62 -41.16 -13.50
C LEU A 5 -44.17 -40.72 -13.13
N LEU A 6 -43.30 -40.07 -13.92
CA LEU A 6 -43.38 -39.35 -15.18
C LEU A 6 -41.95 -39.21 -15.77
N ARG A 7 -41.81 -39.29 -17.09
CA ARG A 7 -40.63 -38.96 -17.89
C ARG A 7 -40.50 -37.45 -18.13
N GLN A 8 -39.33 -37.05 -18.62
CA GLN A 8 -38.98 -35.83 -19.40
C GLN A 8 -38.35 -34.66 -18.63
N LEU A 9 -37.06 -34.45 -18.88
CA LEU A 9 -36.49 -33.09 -18.99
C LEU A 9 -35.76 -32.97 -20.32
N ALA A 10 -36.23 -32.00 -21.10
CA ALA A 10 -35.72 -31.59 -22.39
C ALA A 10 -34.47 -30.72 -22.21
N SER A 11 -33.49 -30.93 -23.09
CA SER A 11 -32.29 -30.11 -23.24
C SER A 11 -32.61 -28.90 -24.12
N ASN A 12 -32.72 -27.72 -23.52
CA ASN A 12 -32.80 -26.45 -24.25
C ASN A 12 -31.39 -25.94 -24.54
N ARG A 13 -30.97 -26.08 -25.80
CA ARG A 13 -29.89 -25.28 -26.39
C ARG A 13 -30.44 -23.90 -26.72
N LEU A 14 -29.89 -22.86 -26.11
CA LEU A 14 -30.08 -21.48 -26.56
C LEU A 14 -28.84 -21.00 -27.31
N GLN A 15 -29.08 -20.62 -28.56
CA GLN A 15 -28.19 -19.82 -29.40
C GLN A 15 -28.36 -18.34 -29.00
N CYS A 16 -27.26 -17.62 -28.79
CA CYS A 16 -27.16 -16.16 -28.95
C CYS A 16 -25.94 -15.94 -29.86
N SER A 17 -26.11 -15.71 -31.17
CA SER A 17 -26.52 -14.46 -31.85
C SER A 17 -25.70 -13.23 -31.45
N SER A 18 -24.70 -12.95 -32.29
CA SER A 18 -24.35 -11.64 -32.85
C SER A 18 -24.27 -10.41 -31.94
N SER A 19 -23.11 -9.75 -31.94
CA SER A 19 -22.99 -8.46 -32.65
C SER A 19 -21.55 -7.96 -32.71
N ALA A 20 -21.13 -7.66 -33.93
CA ALA A 20 -19.98 -6.83 -34.22
C ALA A 20 -20.31 -5.37 -33.88
N ILE A 21 -19.40 -4.67 -33.18
CA ILE A 21 -19.39 -3.20 -33.12
C ILE A 21 -17.97 -2.69 -33.39
N CYS A 22 -17.96 -1.62 -34.16
CA CYS A 22 -16.87 -1.02 -34.90
C CYS A 22 -15.79 -0.32 -34.07
N ARG A 23 -14.58 -0.36 -34.64
CA ARG A 23 -13.55 0.68 -34.75
C ARG A 23 -13.80 2.03 -34.03
N ALA A 24 -12.84 2.44 -33.21
CA ALA A 24 -12.31 3.80 -33.23
C ALA A 24 -10.87 3.83 -32.66
N ARG A 25 -9.87 3.91 -33.56
CA ARG A 25 -8.51 4.33 -33.25
C ARG A 25 -8.52 5.85 -33.06
N ARG A 26 -8.28 6.36 -31.85
CA ARG A 26 -7.99 7.77 -31.62
C ARG A 26 -6.49 7.97 -31.47
N TRP A 27 -5.92 8.71 -32.42
CA TRP A 27 -4.60 9.29 -32.35
C TRP A 27 -4.65 10.48 -31.38
N PHE A 28 -3.75 10.53 -30.39
CA PHE A 28 -3.48 11.76 -29.65
C PHE A 28 -2.30 12.47 -30.33
N VAL A 29 -2.62 13.59 -30.98
CA VAL A 29 -1.66 14.60 -31.42
C VAL A 29 -1.40 15.54 -30.25
N ALA A 30 -0.13 15.73 -29.93
CA ALA A 30 0.35 16.70 -28.96
C ALA A 30 0.08 18.13 -29.46
N GLN A 31 -0.48 18.98 -28.61
CA GLN A 31 -0.34 20.43 -28.74
C GLN A 31 0.39 20.96 -27.50
N ALA A 32 1.60 21.45 -27.76
CA ALA A 32 2.34 22.30 -26.85
C ALA A 32 1.80 23.73 -26.98
N ALA A 33 1.34 24.31 -25.88
CA ALA A 33 1.03 25.74 -25.80
C ALA A 33 2.16 26.42 -25.02
N THR A 34 2.91 27.25 -25.74
CA THR A 34 3.87 28.22 -25.21
C THR A 34 3.11 29.40 -24.61
N ALA A 35 3.27 29.62 -23.30
CA ALA A 35 2.91 30.88 -22.65
C ALA A 35 4.19 31.68 -22.39
N VAL A 36 4.32 32.76 -23.16
CA VAL A 36 5.31 33.83 -23.02
C VAL A 36 4.78 34.79 -21.95
N THR A 37 5.58 35.07 -20.93
CA THR A 37 5.38 36.23 -20.06
C THR A 37 6.71 36.94 -19.89
N ASP A 38 6.78 38.13 -20.49
CA ASP A 38 7.85 39.13 -20.38
C ASP A 38 7.87 39.75 -18.98
N VAL A 39 9.04 39.81 -18.34
CA VAL A 39 9.37 40.72 -17.23
C VAL A 39 10.87 41.11 -17.33
N PRO A 40 11.24 42.38 -17.12
CA PRO A 40 12.53 42.92 -17.58
C PRO A 40 13.73 42.72 -16.62
N ASP A 41 14.87 42.54 -17.29
CA ASP A 41 16.27 42.91 -17.06
C ASP A 41 16.64 43.60 -15.72
N VAL A 42 17.37 42.87 -14.86
CA VAL A 42 18.35 43.43 -13.91
C VAL A 42 19.58 42.51 -13.85
N LYS A 43 20.72 43.00 -14.35
CA LYS A 43 22.06 42.40 -14.19
C LYS A 43 22.59 42.67 -12.78
N PRO A 44 23.42 41.77 -12.22
CA PRO A 44 24.82 42.18 -12.16
C PRO A 44 25.85 41.09 -12.49
N VAL A 45 26.93 41.60 -13.05
CA VAL A 45 28.19 40.95 -13.42
C VAL A 45 28.93 40.47 -12.17
N THR A 46 29.28 39.18 -12.10
CA THR A 46 30.56 38.74 -11.53
C THR A 46 31.08 37.51 -12.28
N LYS A 47 32.26 37.69 -12.90
CA LYS A 47 33.02 36.66 -13.61
C LYS A 47 33.82 35.86 -12.58
N LYS A 48 33.77 34.52 -12.65
CA LYS A 48 34.83 33.66 -12.09
C LYS A 48 35.25 32.57 -13.10
N PRO A 49 36.55 32.21 -13.12
CA PRO A 49 37.17 31.48 -14.21
C PRO A 49 36.90 29.98 -14.12
N ARG A 50 36.58 29.40 -15.28
CA ARG A 50 36.39 27.96 -15.46
C ARG A 50 37.77 27.30 -15.58
N THR A 51 38.21 26.64 -14.51
CA THR A 51 39.42 25.82 -14.49
C THR A 51 39.27 24.61 -15.42
N ARG A 52 40.15 24.55 -16.43
CA ARG A 52 40.35 23.39 -17.30
C ARG A 52 40.89 22.23 -16.46
N LYS A 53 40.11 21.15 -16.30
CA LYS A 53 40.63 19.88 -15.81
C LYS A 53 41.20 19.10 -17.00
N SER A 54 42.51 18.94 -16.96
CA SER A 54 43.34 18.12 -17.82
C SER A 54 42.81 16.69 -17.90
N LYS A 55 42.62 16.23 -19.14
CA LYS A 55 42.23 14.88 -19.49
C LYS A 55 43.52 14.09 -19.70
N THR A 56 43.94 13.36 -18.67
CA THR A 56 45.09 12.45 -18.75
C THR A 56 44.73 11.30 -19.67
N GLY A 57 45.60 11.04 -20.63
CA GLY A 57 45.41 10.07 -21.70
C GLY A 57 45.52 8.63 -21.21
N GLU A 58 44.64 7.80 -21.74
CA GLU A 58 44.85 6.36 -21.81
C GLU A 58 44.52 5.94 -23.25
N GLU A 59 45.51 5.36 -23.90
CA GLU A 59 45.58 5.08 -25.32
C GLU A 59 44.53 4.04 -25.74
N LYS A 60 43.68 4.41 -26.70
CA LYS A 60 42.86 3.44 -27.44
C LYS A 60 43.63 2.95 -28.68
N PRO A 61 43.79 1.64 -28.89
CA PRO A 61 44.43 1.13 -30.10
C PRO A 61 43.58 1.41 -31.35
N LYS A 62 44.27 1.93 -32.38
CA LYS A 62 43.77 2.28 -33.70
C LYS A 62 43.13 1.07 -34.38
N LYS A 63 41.85 1.21 -34.73
CA LYS A 63 41.08 0.24 -35.52
C LYS A 63 41.50 0.39 -37.01
N VAL A 64 42.32 -0.54 -37.47
CA VAL A 64 42.78 -0.61 -38.87
C VAL A 64 41.59 -0.97 -39.77
N SER A 65 41.24 -0.05 -40.66
CA SER A 65 40.32 -0.21 -41.77
C SER A 65 40.92 -1.17 -42.80
N LYS A 66 40.36 -2.38 -42.92
CA LYS A 66 40.76 -3.35 -43.96
C LYS A 66 39.72 -3.39 -45.07
N SER A 67 40.08 -2.70 -46.16
CA SER A 67 39.83 -3.00 -47.58
C SER A 67 38.67 -3.94 -47.96
N LYS A 68 37.68 -3.30 -48.58
CA LYS A 68 36.85 -3.74 -49.72
C LYS A 68 37.60 -4.73 -50.65
N LYS A 69 37.14 -6.00 -50.71
CA LYS A 69 37.40 -6.97 -51.79
C LYS A 69 36.03 -7.55 -52.18
N LEU A 70 35.49 -7.06 -53.29
CA LEU A 70 35.35 -7.78 -54.56
C LEU A 70 34.40 -8.97 -54.46
N ALA A 71 33.28 -8.82 -55.17
CA ALA A 71 32.34 -9.86 -55.50
C ALA A 71 33.07 -11.09 -56.05
N GLN A 72 32.87 -12.22 -55.37
CA GLN A 72 33.02 -13.54 -55.93
C GLN A 72 31.72 -14.29 -55.62
N ASP A 73 31.08 -14.70 -56.70
CA ASP A 73 30.14 -15.81 -56.77
C ASP A 73 30.50 -16.90 -55.75
N THR A 74 29.64 -17.13 -54.75
CA THR A 74 29.72 -18.33 -53.92
C THR A 74 28.73 -19.37 -54.44
N PRO A 75 29.23 -20.50 -54.96
CA PRO A 75 28.42 -21.65 -55.32
C PRO A 75 28.04 -22.47 -54.09
N ARG A 76 26.86 -23.09 -54.19
CA ARG A 76 26.39 -24.30 -53.48
C ARG A 76 26.35 -24.24 -51.95
N ALA A 77 25.12 -24.24 -51.44
CA ALA A 77 24.78 -24.68 -50.09
C ALA A 77 25.56 -25.96 -49.73
N ASN A 78 26.33 -25.89 -48.64
CA ASN A 78 27.05 -27.04 -48.10
C ASN A 78 26.01 -28.06 -47.58
N PRO A 79 25.94 -29.29 -48.14
CA PRO A 79 25.03 -30.34 -47.66
C PRO A 79 25.26 -30.73 -46.19
N LEU A 80 26.40 -30.32 -45.60
CA LEU A 80 26.72 -30.53 -44.19
C LEU A 80 26.03 -29.56 -43.22
N GLU A 81 25.48 -28.43 -43.68
CA GLU A 81 24.71 -27.54 -42.79
C GLU A 81 23.27 -28.03 -42.61
N GLU A 82 22.70 -28.67 -43.64
CA GLU A 82 21.42 -29.37 -43.53
C GLU A 82 21.48 -30.48 -42.47
N ALA A 83 22.61 -31.19 -42.38
CA ALA A 83 22.83 -32.22 -41.36
C ALA A 83 22.87 -31.68 -39.92
N LYS A 84 23.23 -30.40 -39.70
CA LYS A 84 23.20 -29.79 -38.36
C LYS A 84 21.79 -29.32 -38.00
N ALA A 85 21.06 -28.78 -38.97
CA ALA A 85 19.68 -28.35 -38.79
C ALA A 85 18.74 -29.55 -38.55
N THR A 86 18.90 -30.64 -39.30
CA THR A 86 18.15 -31.89 -39.08
C THR A 86 18.50 -32.51 -37.74
N LYS A 87 19.79 -32.56 -37.37
CA LYS A 87 20.22 -33.09 -36.07
C LYS A 87 19.74 -32.24 -34.89
N TYR A 88 19.57 -30.93 -35.06
CA TYR A 88 18.93 -30.07 -34.06
C TYR A 88 17.42 -30.31 -33.98
N LEU A 89 16.72 -30.48 -35.12
CA LEU A 89 15.29 -30.80 -35.14
C LEU A 89 15.00 -32.22 -34.62
N GLU A 90 15.85 -33.18 -34.90
CA GLU A 90 15.84 -34.53 -34.31
C GLU A 90 16.17 -34.44 -32.83
N TRP A 91 17.15 -33.65 -32.41
CA TRP A 91 17.39 -33.39 -30.98
C TRP A 91 16.18 -32.73 -30.31
N VAL A 92 15.48 -31.78 -30.93
CA VAL A 92 14.24 -31.18 -30.37
C VAL A 92 13.10 -32.21 -30.28
N LYS A 93 13.00 -33.12 -31.26
CA LYS A 93 12.02 -34.22 -31.29
C LYS A 93 12.36 -35.35 -30.30
N GLU A 94 13.63 -35.71 -30.17
CA GLU A 94 14.15 -36.80 -29.33
C GLU A 94 14.34 -36.38 -27.87
N THR A 95 14.85 -35.18 -27.63
CA THR A 95 14.97 -34.62 -26.26
C THR A 95 13.59 -34.39 -25.67
N GLY A 96 12.56 -34.30 -26.52
CA GLY A 96 11.23 -33.93 -26.11
C GLY A 96 11.31 -32.54 -25.49
N ALA A 97 11.03 -31.52 -26.29
CA ALA A 97 10.16 -30.48 -25.76
C ALA A 97 8.82 -31.16 -25.43
N GLY A 98 8.81 -31.98 -24.37
CA GLY A 98 7.64 -32.64 -23.86
C GLY A 98 6.62 -31.57 -23.52
N PRO A 99 5.34 -31.94 -23.43
CA PRO A 99 4.33 -31.02 -22.93
C PRO A 99 4.88 -30.35 -21.68
N LEU A 100 4.92 -29.01 -21.67
CA LEU A 100 5.42 -28.20 -20.56
C LEU A 100 4.81 -28.71 -19.27
N ASN A 101 5.58 -29.46 -18.49
CA ASN A 101 5.05 -30.04 -17.27
C ASN A 101 5.18 -28.99 -16.16
N PRO A 102 4.07 -28.52 -15.56
CA PRO A 102 4.12 -27.59 -14.43
C PRO A 102 4.95 -28.15 -13.26
N ASP A 103 5.07 -29.47 -13.11
CA ASP A 103 5.86 -30.10 -12.06
C ASP A 103 7.37 -29.81 -12.16
N ASP A 104 7.89 -29.61 -13.38
CA ASP A 104 9.30 -29.30 -13.57
C ASP A 104 9.64 -27.90 -13.05
N LEU A 105 8.67 -26.98 -13.04
CA LEU A 105 8.82 -25.66 -12.45
C LEU A 105 8.87 -25.73 -10.92
N GLU A 106 8.04 -26.58 -10.30
CA GLU A 106 8.01 -26.76 -8.84
C GLU A 106 9.33 -27.32 -8.29
N ARG A 107 10.14 -28.04 -9.10
CA ARG A 107 11.49 -28.49 -8.71
C ARG A 107 12.46 -27.33 -8.44
N TYR A 108 12.20 -26.15 -9.01
CA TYR A 108 13.00 -24.95 -8.79
C TYR A 108 12.56 -24.16 -7.56
N ARG A 109 11.41 -24.49 -6.97
CA ARG A 109 10.89 -23.79 -5.79
C ARG A 109 11.82 -24.01 -4.59
N PRO A 110 12.33 -22.94 -3.95
CA PRO A 110 13.09 -23.07 -2.72
C PRO A 110 12.24 -23.72 -1.62
N LYS A 111 12.82 -24.68 -0.88
CA LYS A 111 12.14 -25.32 0.26
C LYS A 111 11.91 -24.34 1.42
N HIS A 112 12.79 -23.36 1.56
CA HIS A 112 12.73 -22.35 2.59
C HIS A 112 12.74 -20.97 1.94
N VAL A 113 11.73 -20.17 2.27
CA VAL A 113 11.71 -18.73 1.97
C VAL A 113 12.35 -18.03 3.17
N PRO A 114 13.34 -17.14 2.97
CA PRO A 114 13.92 -16.37 4.06
C PRO A 114 12.82 -15.66 4.84
N HIS A 115 12.81 -15.82 6.17
CA HIS A 115 11.81 -15.19 7.02
C HIS A 115 11.99 -13.66 7.06
N ASN A 116 13.23 -13.20 6.95
CA ASN A 116 13.59 -11.79 7.01
C ASN A 116 13.62 -11.18 5.62
N VAL A 117 12.48 -10.65 5.20
CA VAL A 117 12.29 -9.95 3.92
C VAL A 117 13.21 -8.72 3.79
N ASP A 118 13.54 -8.07 4.91
CA ASP A 118 14.40 -6.87 4.95
C ASP A 118 15.90 -7.16 4.81
N SER A 119 16.31 -8.43 4.85
CA SER A 119 17.72 -8.82 4.81
C SER A 119 18.32 -8.69 3.41
N GLU A 120 19.60 -8.31 3.29
CA GLU A 120 20.30 -8.33 2.00
C GLU A 120 20.38 -9.74 1.38
N HIS A 121 20.26 -10.76 2.22
CA HIS A 121 20.22 -12.15 1.80
C HIS A 121 18.98 -12.45 0.95
N TYR A 122 17.83 -11.85 1.29
CA TYR A 122 16.59 -12.00 0.54
C TYR A 122 16.76 -11.55 -0.92
N ALA A 123 17.34 -10.36 -1.15
CA ALA A 123 17.59 -9.83 -2.48
C ALA A 123 18.50 -10.75 -3.31
N LYS A 124 19.61 -11.21 -2.70
CA LYS A 124 20.56 -12.11 -3.36
C LYS A 124 19.93 -13.45 -3.74
N GLU A 125 19.09 -14.02 -2.88
CA GLU A 125 18.39 -15.28 -3.17
C GLU A 125 17.30 -15.13 -4.23
N TYR A 126 16.52 -14.03 -4.17
CA TYR A 126 15.53 -13.70 -5.19
C TYR A 126 16.18 -13.61 -6.57
N ASP A 127 17.25 -12.81 -6.71
CA ASP A 127 17.96 -12.64 -7.98
C ASP A 127 18.58 -13.95 -8.47
N LYS A 128 19.15 -14.74 -7.56
CA LYS A 128 19.71 -16.05 -7.88
C LYS A 128 18.64 -17.00 -8.44
N LEU A 129 17.44 -16.99 -7.86
CA LEU A 129 16.32 -17.82 -8.28
C LEU A 129 15.78 -17.40 -9.66
N VAL A 130 15.55 -16.09 -9.86
CA VAL A 130 15.11 -15.54 -11.15
C VAL A 130 16.14 -15.82 -12.25
N ASN A 131 17.44 -15.64 -11.96
CA ASN A 131 18.51 -15.97 -12.91
C ASN A 131 18.58 -17.47 -13.22
N LYS A 132 18.34 -18.34 -12.24
CA LYS A 132 18.27 -19.79 -12.44
C LYS A 132 17.13 -20.14 -13.40
N LEU A 133 15.93 -19.58 -13.19
CA LEU A 133 14.80 -19.75 -14.12
C LEU A 133 15.11 -19.24 -15.52
N CYS A 134 15.73 -18.05 -15.63
CA CYS A 134 16.12 -17.47 -16.91
C CYS A 134 17.18 -18.29 -17.66
N ARG A 135 18.00 -19.10 -16.97
CA ARG A 135 18.97 -20.00 -17.61
C ARG A 135 18.36 -21.33 -18.03
N SER A 136 17.42 -21.84 -17.25
CA SER A 136 16.81 -23.16 -17.47
C SER A 136 15.72 -23.18 -18.54
N TRP A 137 14.98 -22.09 -18.73
CA TRP A 137 13.80 -22.05 -19.59
C TRP A 137 13.95 -21.05 -20.72
N LEU A 138 13.32 -21.30 -21.87
CA LEU A 138 13.19 -20.32 -22.94
C LEU A 138 12.13 -19.25 -22.60
N ARG A 139 12.10 -18.17 -23.36
CA ARG A 139 11.14 -17.08 -23.12
C ARG A 139 9.71 -17.54 -23.39
N GLU A 140 9.49 -18.29 -24.47
CA GLU A 140 8.15 -18.82 -24.81
C GLU A 140 7.64 -19.75 -23.71
N GLN A 141 8.50 -20.63 -23.19
CA GLN A 141 8.15 -21.55 -22.10
C GLN A 141 7.73 -20.81 -20.82
N LEU A 142 8.46 -19.75 -20.43
CA LEU A 142 8.07 -18.93 -19.28
C LEU A 142 6.75 -18.17 -19.54
N TRP A 143 6.49 -17.76 -20.78
CA TRP A 143 5.21 -17.16 -21.17
C TRP A 143 4.07 -18.17 -21.05
N ASP A 144 4.25 -19.38 -21.57
CA ASP A 144 3.27 -20.48 -21.49
C ASP A 144 2.96 -20.86 -20.05
N PHE A 145 3.98 -20.94 -19.17
CA PHE A 145 3.75 -21.18 -17.74
C PHE A 145 2.91 -20.09 -17.11
N ASN A 146 3.17 -18.82 -17.42
CA ASN A 146 2.36 -17.72 -16.90
C ASN A 146 0.90 -17.83 -17.37
N VAL A 147 0.67 -18.13 -18.66
CA VAL A 147 -0.68 -18.36 -19.20
C VAL A 147 -1.37 -19.54 -18.52
N MET A 148 -0.63 -20.62 -18.26
CA MET A 148 -1.13 -21.82 -17.57
C MET A 148 -1.53 -21.55 -16.12
N PHE A 149 -0.94 -20.54 -15.47
CA PHE A 149 -1.29 -20.11 -14.11
C PHE A 149 -2.31 -18.96 -14.09
N ASP A 150 -3.13 -18.81 -15.15
CA ASP A 150 -4.15 -17.77 -15.31
C ASP A 150 -3.58 -16.33 -15.22
N TYR A 151 -2.30 -16.16 -15.54
CA TYR A 151 -1.69 -14.84 -15.71
C TYR A 151 -1.60 -14.51 -17.19
N ASP A 152 -2.10 -13.33 -17.58
CA ASP A 152 -1.98 -12.83 -18.95
C ASP A 152 -0.79 -11.86 -19.05
N PRO A 153 0.44 -12.36 -19.28
CA PRO A 153 1.62 -11.52 -19.40
C PRO A 153 1.55 -10.69 -20.67
N ARG A 154 1.89 -9.41 -20.55
CA ARG A 154 1.98 -8.52 -21.72
C ARG A 154 3.04 -9.05 -22.71
N PRO A 155 2.81 -8.95 -24.03
CA PRO A 155 3.71 -9.51 -25.05
C PRO A 155 5.13 -8.87 -25.05
N PHE A 156 5.26 -7.69 -24.47
CA PHE A 156 6.53 -6.96 -24.36
C PHE A 156 7.31 -7.27 -23.08
N HIS A 157 6.83 -8.18 -22.23
CA HIS A 157 7.58 -8.57 -21.04
C HIS A 157 8.88 -9.26 -21.43
N THR A 158 9.95 -8.86 -20.76
CA THR A 158 11.26 -9.49 -20.92
C THR A 158 11.26 -10.87 -20.27
N LYS A 159 12.19 -11.74 -20.67
CA LYS A 159 12.36 -13.06 -20.06
C LYS A 159 12.50 -13.00 -18.54
N HIS A 160 13.22 -11.97 -18.06
CA HIS A 160 13.43 -11.72 -16.64
C HIS A 160 12.12 -11.40 -15.92
N GLN A 161 11.30 -10.50 -16.48
CA GLN A 161 10.00 -10.15 -15.92
C GLN A 161 9.04 -11.34 -15.84
N LEU A 162 9.03 -12.21 -16.87
CA LEU A 162 8.22 -13.43 -16.85
C LEU A 162 8.64 -14.39 -15.71
N ALA A 163 9.93 -14.47 -15.43
CA ALA A 163 10.45 -15.24 -14.30
C ALA A 163 10.13 -14.58 -12.93
N GLU A 164 10.22 -13.25 -12.83
CA GLU A 164 9.78 -12.50 -11.64
C GLU A 164 8.29 -12.79 -11.34
N PHE A 165 7.41 -12.76 -12.35
CA PHE A 165 5.98 -13.04 -12.15
C PHE A 165 5.72 -14.44 -11.60
N ILE A 166 6.44 -15.45 -12.06
CA ILE A 166 6.34 -16.81 -11.51
C ILE A 166 6.73 -16.81 -10.03
N VAL A 167 7.88 -16.22 -9.68
CA VAL A 167 8.35 -16.16 -8.28
C VAL A 167 7.34 -15.42 -7.38
N GLU A 168 6.83 -14.29 -7.85
CA GLU A 168 5.90 -13.45 -7.10
C GLU A 168 4.52 -14.08 -6.92
N ARG A 169 3.93 -14.56 -8.02
CA ARG A 169 2.52 -15.00 -8.05
C ARG A 169 2.36 -16.46 -7.69
N ARG A 170 3.23 -17.33 -8.22
CA ARG A 170 3.12 -18.77 -7.99
C ARG A 170 3.72 -19.18 -6.64
N TRP A 171 4.81 -18.54 -6.22
CA TRP A 171 5.49 -18.88 -4.96
C TRP A 171 5.23 -17.89 -3.82
N ASN A 172 4.43 -16.84 -4.05
CA ASN A 172 4.07 -15.82 -3.06
C ASN A 172 5.27 -15.08 -2.45
N TRP A 173 6.34 -14.87 -3.22
CA TRP A 173 7.45 -14.03 -2.76
C TRP A 173 7.10 -12.54 -2.94
N PRO A 174 7.31 -11.70 -1.91
CA PRO A 174 7.19 -10.25 -2.05
C PRO A 174 8.02 -9.70 -3.22
N ARG A 175 7.52 -8.66 -3.89
CA ARG A 175 8.29 -8.03 -4.98
C ARG A 175 9.49 -7.31 -4.39
N LEU A 176 10.67 -7.50 -4.99
CA LEU A 176 11.89 -6.83 -4.52
C LEU A 176 11.72 -5.30 -4.45
N LYS A 177 11.01 -4.71 -5.42
CA LYS A 177 10.69 -3.27 -5.46
C LYS A 177 9.77 -2.83 -4.33
N ASP A 178 8.81 -3.66 -3.93
CA ASP A 178 7.87 -3.34 -2.85
C ASP A 178 8.57 -3.47 -1.49
N VAL A 179 9.49 -4.42 -1.35
CA VAL A 179 10.36 -4.55 -0.17
C VAL A 179 11.28 -3.35 -0.03
N GLU A 180 11.96 -2.95 -1.11
CA GLU A 180 12.80 -1.74 -1.10
C GLU A 180 12.00 -0.48 -0.82
N ARG A 181 10.80 -0.36 -1.39
CA ARG A 181 9.89 0.75 -1.09
C ARG A 181 9.46 0.74 0.36
N ALA A 182 9.03 -0.40 0.91
CA ALA A 182 8.65 -0.52 2.31
C ALA A 182 9.83 -0.18 3.24
N LYS A 183 11.05 -0.55 2.86
CA LYS A 183 12.27 -0.17 3.57
C LYS A 183 12.49 1.35 3.55
N ARG A 184 12.31 2.00 2.39
CA ARG A 184 12.38 3.47 2.26
C ARG A 184 11.29 4.17 3.07
N GLU A 185 10.05 3.74 2.95
CA GLU A 185 8.91 4.32 3.69
C GLU A 185 9.12 4.18 5.21
N ARG A 186 9.64 3.03 5.68
CA ARG A 186 10.03 2.87 7.10
C ARG A 186 11.15 3.81 7.53
N THR A 187 12.08 4.15 6.65
CA THR A 187 13.15 5.12 6.96
C THR A 187 12.70 6.57 6.84
N GLU A 188 11.79 6.88 5.92
CA GLU A 188 11.27 8.24 5.68
C GLU A 188 10.31 8.68 6.79
N ILE A 189 9.55 7.77 7.41
CA ILE A 189 8.67 8.11 8.54
C ILE A 189 9.47 8.57 9.78
N SER A 190 10.78 8.28 9.87
CA SER A 190 11.68 8.82 10.89
C SER A 190 12.33 10.17 10.53
N GLU A 191 12.10 10.70 9.34
CA GLU A 191 12.87 11.84 8.81
C GLU A 191 12.37 13.22 9.28
N ARG A 192 11.16 13.30 9.87
CA ARG A 192 10.67 14.58 10.42
C ARG A 192 11.51 15.10 11.58
N ASP A 193 12.10 14.22 12.39
CA ASP A 193 13.03 14.61 13.47
C ASP A 193 14.48 14.74 12.96
N GLY A 194 14.76 14.23 11.75
CA GLY A 194 16.07 14.32 11.12
C GLY A 194 16.44 15.74 10.70
N ALA A 195 15.45 16.59 10.40
CA ALA A 195 15.69 17.97 10.00
C ALA A 195 16.31 18.81 11.15
N GLU A 196 15.87 18.60 12.39
CA GLU A 196 16.41 19.29 13.55
C GLU A 196 17.84 18.81 13.87
N LEU A 197 18.08 17.49 13.77
CA LEU A 197 19.43 16.92 13.92
C LEU A 197 20.38 17.42 12.84
N LEU A 198 19.91 17.55 11.59
CA LEU A 198 20.70 18.12 10.51
C LEU A 198 21.00 19.60 10.74
N GLN A 199 20.03 20.37 11.24
CA GLN A 199 20.23 21.78 11.60
C GLN A 199 21.26 21.92 12.73
N MET A 200 21.14 21.12 13.81
CA MET A 200 22.15 21.08 14.89
C MET A 200 23.54 20.70 14.38
N SER A 201 23.63 19.74 13.46
CA SER A 201 24.89 19.36 12.82
C SER A 201 25.56 20.55 12.11
N GLN A 202 24.77 21.36 11.40
CA GLN A 202 25.26 22.55 10.70
C GLN A 202 25.62 23.69 11.68
N ASP A 203 24.74 23.98 12.65
CA ASP A 203 24.91 25.12 13.57
C ASP A 203 26.15 24.95 14.46
N TYR A 204 26.42 23.73 14.91
CA TYR A 204 27.57 23.43 15.78
C TYR A 204 28.77 22.88 15.01
N ASN A 205 28.66 22.63 13.69
CA ASN A 205 29.68 21.98 12.86
C ASN A 205 30.15 20.63 13.46
N VAL A 206 29.17 19.77 13.73
CA VAL A 206 29.33 18.45 14.36
C VAL A 206 28.66 17.37 13.52
N HIS A 207 29.26 16.20 13.42
CA HIS A 207 28.66 15.06 12.75
C HIS A 207 27.83 14.25 13.75
N ILE A 208 26.51 14.23 13.56
CA ILE A 208 25.56 13.52 14.42
C ILE A 208 25.13 12.21 13.75
N ASN A 209 25.22 11.10 14.48
CA ASN A 209 24.79 9.78 14.04
C ASN A 209 23.87 9.13 15.09
N VAL A 210 22.68 8.69 14.68
CA VAL A 210 21.71 8.03 15.57
C VAL A 210 21.86 6.51 15.43
N THR A 211 22.27 5.85 16.50
CA THR A 211 22.34 4.38 16.58
C THR A 211 21.06 3.86 17.22
N ARG A 212 20.47 2.78 16.68
CA ARG A 212 19.15 2.26 17.13
C ARG A 212 19.23 1.22 18.25
N GLU A 213 20.37 0.57 18.45
CA GLU A 213 20.54 -0.54 19.39
C GLU A 213 21.79 -0.34 20.24
N PRO A 214 21.69 0.29 21.43
CA PRO A 214 20.54 1.03 21.98
C PRO A 214 20.32 2.39 21.29
N LEU A 215 19.13 2.99 21.42
CA LEU A 215 18.83 4.32 20.91
C LEU A 215 19.79 5.35 21.53
N SER A 216 20.82 5.73 20.78
CA SER A 216 21.92 6.56 21.26
C SER A 216 22.37 7.53 20.17
N LEU A 217 22.74 8.73 20.62
CA LEU A 217 23.23 9.79 19.75
C LEU A 217 24.76 9.83 19.83
N ARG A 218 25.44 9.44 18.76
CA ARG A 218 26.90 9.56 18.63
C ARG A 218 27.22 10.88 17.94
N VAL A 219 28.06 11.71 18.55
CA VAL A 219 28.44 13.01 18.02
C VAL A 219 29.97 13.08 17.87
N GLU A 220 30.43 13.53 16.71
CA GLU A 220 31.85 13.71 16.40
C GLU A 220 32.10 15.15 15.97
N GLY A 221 33.16 15.79 16.45
CA GLY A 221 33.45 17.19 16.13
C GLY A 221 34.59 17.79 16.96
N LEU A 222 34.84 19.09 16.77
CA LEU A 222 35.81 19.83 17.57
C LEU A 222 35.32 19.98 19.02
N LEU A 223 36.24 19.91 19.99
CA LEU A 223 35.88 19.94 21.42
C LEU A 223 35.02 21.16 21.83
N PRO A 224 35.29 22.40 21.36
CA PRO A 224 34.43 23.55 21.68
C PRO A 224 33.00 23.40 21.15
N SER A 225 32.84 22.90 19.91
CA SER A 225 31.54 22.60 19.30
C SER A 225 30.77 21.53 20.06
N LEU A 226 31.47 20.48 20.50
CA LEU A 226 30.85 19.41 21.31
C LEU A 226 30.35 19.93 22.65
N LYS A 227 31.08 20.84 23.30
CA LYS A 227 30.63 21.48 24.55
C LYS A 227 29.40 22.34 24.33
N ALA A 228 29.40 23.18 23.29
CA ALA A 228 28.26 24.03 22.95
C ALA A 228 27.01 23.21 22.60
N LEU A 229 27.16 22.11 21.84
CA LEU A 229 26.06 21.19 21.57
C LEU A 229 25.56 20.49 22.83
N ALA A 230 26.47 20.05 23.72
CA ALA A 230 26.08 19.43 24.99
C ALA A 230 25.27 20.38 25.88
N GLU A 231 25.67 21.66 25.93
CA GLU A 231 24.91 22.70 26.61
C GLU A 231 23.52 22.89 25.97
N HIS A 232 23.44 22.94 24.65
CA HIS A 232 22.16 23.04 23.93
C HIS A 232 21.24 21.85 24.20
N ILE A 233 21.74 20.61 24.10
CA ILE A 233 20.98 19.40 24.41
C ILE A 233 20.53 19.40 25.87
N SER A 234 21.36 19.88 26.80
CA SER A 234 20.98 20.00 28.21
C SER A 234 19.88 21.04 28.43
N ALA A 235 19.87 22.13 27.66
CA ALA A 235 18.82 23.14 27.68
C ALA A 235 17.51 22.59 27.11
N VAL A 236 17.57 21.88 25.97
CA VAL A 236 16.40 21.20 25.39
C VAL A 236 15.84 20.17 26.37
N LYS A 237 16.69 19.34 27.00
CA LYS A 237 16.25 18.39 28.03
C LYS A 237 15.54 19.04 29.21
N LYS A 238 16.03 20.20 29.67
CA LYS A 238 15.38 20.97 30.75
C LYS A 238 14.06 21.61 30.31
N SER A 239 13.87 21.85 29.01
CA SER A 239 12.63 22.41 28.47
C SER A 239 11.51 21.38 28.29
N ILE A 240 11.85 20.08 28.29
CA ILE A 240 10.86 19.00 28.23
C ILE A 240 10.15 18.94 29.59
N VAL A 241 8.85 19.22 29.58
CA VAL A 241 7.99 19.11 30.76
C VAL A 241 7.26 17.77 30.68
N GLU A 242 7.45 16.94 31.70
CA GLU A 242 6.68 15.71 31.88
C GLU A 242 5.44 16.03 32.70
N ASP A 243 4.25 15.75 32.14
CA ASP A 243 2.97 15.90 32.84
C ASP A 243 2.20 14.57 32.79
N ILE A 244 1.76 14.12 33.98
CA ILE A 244 1.00 12.88 34.13
C ILE A 244 -0.48 13.25 34.23
N ILE A 245 -1.16 13.20 33.10
CA ILE A 245 -2.59 13.52 33.01
C ILE A 245 -3.41 12.26 33.31
N LYS A 246 -4.25 12.33 34.35
CA LYS A 246 -5.21 11.27 34.65
C LYS A 246 -6.36 11.30 33.63
N VAL A 247 -6.45 10.27 32.80
CA VAL A 247 -7.53 10.14 31.82
C VAL A 247 -8.86 9.90 32.55
N PRO A 248 -9.91 10.69 32.29
CA PRO A 248 -11.22 10.49 32.89
C PRO A 248 -11.76 9.11 32.46
N GLY A 249 -11.99 8.22 33.44
CA GLY A 249 -12.43 6.84 33.21
C GLY A 249 -11.38 5.77 33.54
N GLY A 250 -10.13 6.16 33.88
CA GLY A 250 -9.11 5.22 34.36
C GLY A 250 -8.64 4.20 33.32
N GLN A 251 -9.05 4.34 32.06
CA GLN A 251 -8.65 3.44 30.99
C GLN A 251 -7.38 3.94 30.29
N PRO A 252 -6.46 3.04 29.93
CA PRO A 252 -5.33 3.41 29.08
C PRO A 252 -5.84 3.84 27.70
N VAL A 253 -5.14 4.80 27.10
CA VAL A 253 -5.42 5.21 25.72
C VAL A 253 -5.13 4.03 24.79
N ASN A 254 -6.01 3.75 23.83
CA ASN A 254 -5.75 2.70 22.84
C ASN A 254 -4.42 2.98 22.11
N GLY A 255 -3.55 1.97 22.00
CA GLY A 255 -2.23 2.09 21.36
C GLY A 255 -2.31 2.71 19.95
N ASP A 256 -3.36 2.38 19.20
CA ASP A 256 -3.59 2.92 17.85
C ASP A 256 -3.86 4.43 17.84
N LEU A 257 -4.33 4.99 18.96
CA LEU A 257 -4.66 6.41 19.12
C LEU A 257 -3.49 7.23 19.68
N ILE A 258 -2.53 6.59 20.34
CA ILE A 258 -1.39 7.28 20.97
C ILE A 258 -0.61 8.09 19.93
N GLN A 259 -0.24 7.47 18.81
CA GLN A 259 0.53 8.14 17.77
C GLN A 259 -0.25 9.28 17.07
N PRO A 260 -1.54 9.12 16.69
CA PRO A 260 -2.36 10.23 16.21
C PRO A 260 -2.45 11.40 17.20
N ILE A 261 -2.70 11.12 18.48
CA ILE A 261 -2.80 12.16 19.52
C ILE A 261 -1.47 12.90 19.65
N SER A 262 -0.36 12.16 19.73
CA SER A 262 0.99 12.73 19.81
C SER A 262 1.30 13.66 18.63
N ARG A 263 0.91 13.27 17.40
CA ARG A 263 1.08 14.11 16.21
C ARG A 263 0.18 15.37 16.21
N LEU A 264 -1.02 15.27 16.75
CA LEU A 264 -1.97 16.39 16.80
C LEU A 264 -1.63 17.39 17.90
N SER A 265 -1.16 16.91 19.05
CA SER A 265 -0.75 17.77 20.17
C SER A 265 0.66 18.34 20.01
N GLY A 266 1.51 17.69 19.21
CA GLY A 266 2.94 18.01 19.15
C GLY A 266 3.68 17.59 20.42
N ALA A 267 3.10 16.72 21.25
CA ALA A 267 3.69 16.21 22.47
C ALA A 267 3.90 14.69 22.38
N HIS A 268 4.95 14.16 23.01
CA HIS A 268 5.09 12.72 23.17
C HIS A 268 4.06 12.22 24.19
N VAL A 269 3.28 11.20 23.82
CA VAL A 269 2.26 10.61 24.68
C VAL A 269 2.59 9.14 24.85
N GLU A 270 2.62 8.69 26.09
CA GLU A 270 2.78 7.28 26.44
C GLU A 270 1.82 6.90 27.56
N ASN A 271 1.42 5.62 27.60
CA ASN A 271 0.62 5.11 28.69
C ASN A 271 1.56 4.70 29.84
N THR A 272 1.60 5.51 30.91
CA THR A 272 2.32 5.16 32.13
C THR A 272 1.58 4.08 32.91
N THR A 273 2.17 2.89 33.03
CA THR A 273 1.68 1.80 33.90
C THR A 273 2.08 2.06 35.36
N ALA A 274 1.61 3.16 35.94
CA ALA A 274 2.02 3.54 37.29
C ALA A 274 1.40 2.65 38.39
N ASP A 275 0.27 1.99 38.12
CA ASP A 275 -0.37 1.08 39.07
C ASP A 275 -0.54 -0.31 38.45
N GLY A 276 0.37 -1.22 38.77
CA GLY A 276 0.29 -2.62 38.41
C GLY A 276 -0.85 -3.33 39.12
N VAL A 277 -2.10 -3.18 38.64
CA VAL A 277 -3.21 -4.11 38.88
C VAL A 277 -4.03 -4.16 37.61
N GLY A 278 -4.12 -5.36 37.03
CA GLY A 278 -4.78 -5.59 35.74
C GLY A 278 -6.29 -5.44 35.77
N THR A 279 -6.88 -5.74 34.60
CA THR A 279 -8.31 -5.97 34.31
C THR A 279 -9.15 -4.68 34.41
N GLU A 280 -9.96 -4.27 33.44
CA GLU A 280 -10.78 -4.93 32.44
C GLU A 280 -10.91 -4.01 31.22
N ALA A 281 -11.05 -4.59 30.04
CA ALA A 281 -11.44 -3.85 28.84
C ALA A 281 -12.83 -3.21 29.07
N SER A 282 -12.91 -1.90 29.40
CA SER A 282 -14.20 -1.23 29.26
C SER A 282 -14.54 -1.24 27.79
N ARG A 283 -15.62 -1.96 27.52
CA ARG A 283 -16.35 -1.96 26.28
C ARG A 283 -16.73 -0.52 25.98
N THR A 284 -16.16 0.04 24.92
CA THR A 284 -16.73 1.22 24.27
C THR A 284 -18.23 0.99 24.12
N THR A 285 -19.04 2.01 24.44
CA THR A 285 -20.50 1.89 24.45
C THR A 285 -20.97 1.65 23.02
N MET A 286 -21.01 0.39 22.61
CA MET A 286 -21.32 -0.03 21.25
C MET A 286 -22.84 0.04 21.12
N LEU A 287 -23.32 1.08 20.44
CA LEU A 287 -24.71 1.17 20.03
C LEU A 287 -24.88 0.34 18.75
N SER A 288 -25.89 -0.54 18.76
CA SER A 288 -26.27 -1.31 17.59
C SER A 288 -27.57 -0.79 17.00
N TYR A 289 -27.65 -0.69 15.67
CA TYR A 289 -28.87 -0.27 14.97
C TYR A 289 -29.56 -1.47 14.36
N LEU A 290 -30.83 -1.65 14.69
CA LEU A 290 -31.69 -2.67 14.11
C LEU A 290 -32.70 -1.98 13.15
N PRO A 291 -32.63 -2.21 11.83
CA PRO A 291 -33.62 -1.67 10.91
C PRO A 291 -35.00 -2.28 11.17
N THR A 292 -36.05 -1.51 10.92
CA THR A 292 -37.44 -1.97 11.03
C THR A 292 -37.80 -2.77 9.79
N SER A 293 -37.34 -4.02 9.73
CA SER A 293 -37.79 -4.96 8.71
C SER A 293 -39.20 -5.43 9.06
N ASN A 294 -40.15 -5.21 8.15
CA ASN A 294 -41.49 -5.76 8.25
C ASN A 294 -41.40 -7.30 8.24
N ASP A 295 -41.75 -7.91 9.37
CA ASP A 295 -42.19 -9.30 9.52
C ASP A 295 -41.37 -10.39 8.81
N SER A 296 -40.28 -10.80 9.44
CA SER A 296 -39.95 -12.23 9.49
C SER A 296 -39.28 -12.55 10.82
N HIS A 297 -39.77 -13.59 11.49
CA HIS A 297 -39.27 -14.09 12.77
C HIS A 297 -37.82 -14.58 12.66
N VAL A 298 -36.86 -13.66 12.60
CA VAL A 298 -35.45 -13.97 12.79
C VAL A 298 -35.19 -13.87 14.29
N THR A 299 -35.08 -15.03 14.93
CA THR A 299 -34.77 -15.16 16.36
C THR A 299 -33.45 -14.43 16.64
N ALA A 300 -33.52 -13.28 17.34
CA ALA A 300 -32.43 -12.35 17.63
C ALA A 300 -31.31 -12.90 18.53
N ALA A 301 -31.17 -14.21 18.67
CA ALA A 301 -30.35 -14.83 19.70
C ALA A 301 -28.87 -15.07 19.30
N LEU A 302 -28.49 -15.10 18.01
CA LEU A 302 -27.14 -15.54 17.63
C LEU A 302 -26.46 -14.80 16.47
N ALA A 303 -27.14 -13.88 15.78
CA ALA A 303 -26.49 -13.06 14.75
C ALA A 303 -25.94 -11.78 15.40
N PRO A 304 -24.64 -11.45 15.23
CA PRO A 304 -24.14 -10.16 15.67
C PRO A 304 -24.92 -9.04 14.96
N PRO A 305 -25.15 -7.90 15.64
CA PRO A 305 -25.94 -6.82 15.09
C PRO A 305 -25.40 -6.41 13.72
N LYS A 306 -26.32 -6.25 12.76
CA LYS A 306 -25.99 -6.04 11.34
C LYS A 306 -25.09 -4.81 11.14
N TYR A 307 -25.17 -3.83 12.05
CA TYR A 307 -24.38 -2.60 12.03
C TYR A 307 -23.88 -2.21 13.43
N SER A 308 -22.64 -1.75 13.49
CA SER A 308 -22.09 -0.98 14.62
C SER A 308 -22.07 0.51 14.28
N LEU A 309 -22.57 1.33 15.21
CA LEU A 309 -22.58 2.78 15.11
C LEU A 309 -21.43 3.37 15.92
N TYR A 310 -20.59 4.19 15.28
CA TYR A 310 -19.54 4.95 15.95
C TYR A 310 -19.84 6.45 15.85
N PRO A 311 -20.15 7.11 16.97
CA PRO A 311 -20.26 8.56 16.98
C PRO A 311 -18.86 9.16 16.76
N PHE A 312 -18.75 10.13 15.87
CA PHE A 312 -17.51 10.88 15.67
C PHE A 312 -17.79 12.37 15.46
N LEU A 313 -16.87 13.20 15.93
CA LEU A 313 -16.85 14.63 15.64
C LEU A 313 -16.07 14.82 14.34
N SER A 314 -16.68 15.45 13.33
CA SER A 314 -15.95 15.75 12.10
C SER A 314 -14.98 16.91 12.37
N PRO A 315 -13.69 16.77 12.05
CA PRO A 315 -12.71 17.85 12.23
C PRO A 315 -12.88 18.96 11.19
N ARG A 316 -13.70 18.76 10.15
CA ARG A 316 -13.94 19.77 9.11
C ARG A 316 -15.12 20.64 9.51
N PRO A 317 -14.98 21.99 9.50
CA PRO A 317 -16.13 22.87 9.64
C PRO A 317 -17.13 22.55 8.53
N LEU A 318 -18.41 22.44 8.89
CA LEU A 318 -19.47 22.23 7.92
C LEU A 318 -19.47 23.39 6.90
N PRO A 319 -19.96 23.15 5.67
CA PRO A 319 -20.20 24.24 4.73
C PRO A 319 -20.95 25.36 5.45
N TRP A 320 -20.47 26.60 5.30
CA TRP A 320 -20.97 27.83 5.93
C TRP A 320 -22.50 28.08 5.84
N THR A 321 -23.21 27.28 5.05
CA THR A 321 -24.67 27.32 4.88
C THR A 321 -25.41 26.52 5.96
N MET A 322 -24.72 25.68 6.74
CA MET A 322 -25.33 24.92 7.84
C MET A 322 -25.02 25.58 9.18
N LYS A 323 -26.03 26.23 9.79
CA LYS A 323 -25.96 26.80 11.15
C LYS A 323 -26.03 25.71 12.23
N THR A 324 -25.22 24.66 12.13
CA THR A 324 -25.21 23.54 13.08
C THR A 324 -23.84 23.41 13.74
N GLY A 325 -23.52 24.36 14.62
CA GLY A 325 -22.53 24.11 15.67
C GLY A 325 -23.09 23.01 16.58
N GLY A 326 -22.50 21.81 16.56
CA GLY A 326 -22.91 20.69 17.43
C GLY A 326 -23.56 19.49 16.74
N ALA A 327 -23.47 19.33 15.41
CA ALA A 327 -24.00 18.13 14.75
C ALA A 327 -23.12 16.89 15.03
N PHE A 328 -23.64 15.94 15.80
CA PHE A 328 -23.05 14.60 15.93
C PHE A 328 -23.20 13.83 14.61
N ARG A 329 -22.12 13.20 14.16
CA ARG A 329 -22.17 12.31 12.99
C ARG A 329 -22.02 10.88 13.45
N ILE A 330 -22.84 10.01 12.88
CA ILE A 330 -22.76 8.58 13.13
C ILE A 330 -22.29 7.94 11.82
N ARG A 331 -21.17 7.20 11.88
CA ARG A 331 -20.70 6.40 10.74
C ARG A 331 -21.12 4.95 10.94
N ARG A 332 -21.64 4.34 9.87
CA ARG A 332 -21.76 2.89 9.74
C ARG A 332 -20.36 2.32 9.48
N VAL A 333 -19.89 1.43 10.34
CA VAL A 333 -18.50 0.94 10.29
C VAL A 333 -18.35 -0.46 9.67
N ALA A 334 -19.39 -1.29 9.68
CA ALA A 334 -19.36 -2.56 8.96
C ALA A 334 -20.77 -3.09 8.68
N GLU A 335 -20.95 -3.77 7.54
CA GLU A 335 -21.95 -4.83 7.37
C GLU A 335 -21.16 -6.13 7.36
N TRP A 336 -21.43 -7.02 8.32
CA TRP A 336 -20.67 -8.27 8.45
C TRP A 336 -21.10 -9.21 7.31
N LEU A 337 -20.27 -9.32 6.27
CA LEU A 337 -20.22 -10.41 5.28
C LEU A 337 -21.38 -10.53 4.25
N GLY A 338 -22.22 -9.52 4.05
CA GLY A 338 -23.25 -9.54 2.99
C GLY A 338 -22.67 -9.28 1.60
N VAL A 339 -23.06 -10.07 0.59
CA VAL A 339 -22.66 -9.91 -0.82
C VAL A 339 -23.35 -8.69 -1.47
N ASP A 340 -24.43 -8.18 -0.85
CA ASP A 340 -25.21 -7.06 -1.35
C ASP A 340 -24.89 -5.77 -0.55
N ASN A 341 -23.94 -4.99 -1.07
CA ASN A 341 -23.43 -3.77 -0.42
C ASN A 341 -24.38 -2.54 -0.52
N GLN A 342 -25.62 -2.71 -0.99
CA GLN A 342 -26.62 -1.63 -1.01
C GLN A 342 -27.76 -1.93 -0.05
N GLU A 343 -27.91 -1.07 0.95
CA GLU A 343 -29.12 -1.05 1.76
C GLU A 343 -30.28 -0.55 0.91
N ASP A 344 -31.36 -1.31 0.86
CA ASP A 344 -32.63 -0.84 0.30
C ASP A 344 -33.28 0.14 1.28
N THR A 345 -32.89 1.41 1.17
CA THR A 345 -33.39 2.50 2.02
C THR A 345 -34.90 2.67 1.94
N LEU A 346 -35.53 2.27 0.83
CA LEU A 346 -36.99 2.35 0.69
C LEU A 346 -37.67 1.28 1.55
N ALA A 347 -37.06 0.10 1.68
CA ALA A 347 -37.58 -0.99 2.51
C ALA A 347 -37.24 -0.82 3.99
N THR A 348 -36.01 -0.40 4.34
CA THR A 348 -35.55 -0.31 5.73
C THR A 348 -35.78 1.06 6.38
N GLY A 349 -36.09 2.08 5.58
CA GLY A 349 -36.05 3.50 5.98
C GLY A 349 -34.63 4.05 6.18
N GLY A 350 -33.60 3.20 6.18
CA GLY A 350 -32.22 3.59 6.46
C GLY A 350 -32.01 4.23 7.84
N LEU A 351 -30.76 4.57 8.15
CA LEU A 351 -30.41 5.35 9.33
C LEU A 351 -30.89 6.82 9.21
N ALA A 352 -31.07 7.30 7.99
CA ALA A 352 -31.41 8.70 7.69
C ALA A 352 -32.87 9.06 8.03
N GLU A 353 -33.83 8.13 7.85
CA GLU A 353 -35.23 8.40 8.20
C GLU A 353 -35.55 8.12 9.67
N GLY A 354 -34.58 7.62 10.45
CA GLY A 354 -34.75 7.37 11.89
C GLY A 354 -35.77 6.27 12.22
N LYS A 355 -36.10 5.41 11.26
CA LYS A 355 -37.18 4.42 11.40
C LYS A 355 -36.79 3.14 12.15
N GLY A 356 -35.52 2.92 12.46
CA GLY A 356 -35.03 1.72 13.17
C GLY A 356 -34.84 1.92 14.68
N LYS A 357 -34.56 0.82 15.36
CA LYS A 357 -34.40 0.75 16.81
C LYS A 357 -32.92 0.76 17.18
N ILE A 358 -32.55 1.51 18.21
CA ILE A 358 -31.20 1.47 18.75
C ILE A 358 -31.19 0.60 19.99
N ILE A 359 -30.33 -0.41 19.95
CA ILE A 359 -30.20 -1.39 21.01
C ILE A 359 -28.84 -1.16 21.69
N GLY A 360 -28.89 -0.90 23.00
CA GLY A 360 -27.72 -0.78 23.86
C GLY A 360 -27.05 -2.12 24.12
N ILE A 361 -25.90 -2.09 24.81
CA ILE A 361 -25.16 -3.32 25.21
C ILE A 361 -26.03 -4.23 26.10
N ASP A 362 -26.94 -3.62 26.86
CA ASP A 362 -27.93 -4.27 27.71
C ASP A 362 -29.10 -4.91 26.94
N LYS A 363 -29.09 -4.85 25.60
CA LYS A 363 -30.17 -5.30 24.72
C LYS A 363 -31.49 -4.56 24.93
N GLN A 364 -31.47 -3.42 25.62
CA GLN A 364 -32.65 -2.58 25.74
C GLN A 364 -32.72 -1.59 24.58
N GLU A 365 -33.94 -1.37 24.09
CA GLU A 365 -34.23 -0.33 23.12
C GLU A 365 -34.10 1.03 23.82
N ARG A 366 -33.31 1.92 23.24
CA ARG A 366 -33.10 3.28 23.76
C ARG A 366 -33.31 4.29 22.64
N ASP A 367 -33.80 5.47 22.99
CA ASP A 367 -33.73 6.60 22.08
C ASP A 367 -32.24 6.97 21.87
N LEU A 368 -31.86 7.18 20.61
CA LEU A 368 -30.52 7.64 20.24
C LEU A 368 -30.19 8.96 20.94
N ARG A 369 -31.19 9.86 20.99
CA ARG A 369 -31.02 11.19 21.55
C ARG A 369 -30.74 11.08 23.03
N GLU A 370 -31.58 10.40 23.78
CA GLU A 370 -31.36 10.16 25.22
C GLU A 370 -30.01 9.49 25.47
N SER A 371 -29.68 8.43 24.73
CA SER A 371 -28.40 7.72 24.91
C SER A 371 -27.15 8.58 24.67
N LEU A 372 -27.21 9.54 23.74
CA LEU A 372 -26.11 10.47 23.46
C LEU A 372 -26.04 11.62 24.47
N PHE A 373 -27.18 12.11 24.95
CA PHE A 373 -27.26 13.29 25.82
C PHE A 373 -27.27 12.96 27.33
N ASP A 374 -27.64 11.75 27.73
CA ASP A 374 -27.70 11.32 29.14
C ASP A 374 -26.36 11.39 29.87
N LYS A 375 -25.26 11.24 29.11
CA LYS A 375 -23.89 11.29 29.66
C LYS A 375 -23.26 12.68 29.59
N LEU A 376 -23.93 13.66 28.97
CA LEU A 376 -23.43 15.02 28.94
C LEU A 376 -23.85 15.73 30.24
N PRO A 377 -22.96 16.53 30.85
CA PRO A 377 -23.32 17.33 32.01
C PRO A 377 -24.52 18.22 31.67
N PRO A 378 -25.48 18.42 32.61
CA PRO A 378 -26.63 19.26 32.37
C PRO A 378 -26.16 20.64 31.89
N LEU A 379 -26.61 21.07 30.73
CA LEU A 379 -26.23 22.34 30.13
C LEU A 379 -26.67 23.48 31.06
N GLN A 380 -25.74 24.00 31.85
CA GLN A 380 -25.94 25.22 32.63
C GLN A 380 -25.96 26.41 31.67
N GLY A 381 -27.14 26.79 31.23
CA GLY A 381 -27.37 28.01 30.42
C GLY A 381 -27.81 27.73 28.98
N SER A 382 -29.08 27.39 28.79
CA SER A 382 -29.72 27.54 27.48
C SER A 382 -29.86 29.03 27.16
N ARG A 383 -29.02 29.54 26.25
CA ARG A 383 -29.15 30.90 25.71
C ARG A 383 -30.17 30.87 24.58
N THR A 384 -31.43 31.18 24.90
CA THR A 384 -32.49 31.37 23.89
C THR A 384 -32.21 32.68 23.15
N VAL A 385 -31.71 32.60 21.92
CA VAL A 385 -31.57 33.77 21.04
C VAL A 385 -32.92 33.98 20.35
N MET A 386 -33.68 34.97 20.83
CA MET A 386 -34.88 35.45 20.13
C MET A 386 -34.43 36.26 18.91
N ALA A 387 -34.82 35.85 17.72
CA ALA A 387 -34.61 36.63 16.50
C ALA A 387 -35.72 37.70 16.42
N SER A 388 -35.32 38.98 16.39
CA SER A 388 -36.17 40.13 16.07
C SER A 388 -36.22 40.37 14.57
#